data_AF-A0A348N6G1-F1
#
_entry.id   AF-A0A348N6G1-F1
#
_cell.length_a   1.000
_cell.length_b   1.000
_cell.length_c   1.000
_cell.angle_alpha   90.00
_cell.angle_beta   90.00
_cell.angle_gamma   90.00
#
_symmetry.space_group_name_H-M   'P 1'
#
loop_
_entity.id
_entity.type
_entity.pdbx_description
1 polymer ?
#
loop_
_entity_poly.entity_id
_entity_poly.type
_entity_poly.pdbx_seq_one_letter_code
_entity_poly.pdbx_strand_id
1 'polypeptide(L)'
;YIKIEYAKNGNLYIPASSFDMIQKYGSSESKKPKLNTLGTSAWTKTKESVKSAVGEVAKELVELYALRERDNGFVFGKDTIWQKEFEETFPYEETRGQEEA
;
A
#
# COMPACT_ATOMS: atom_id res chain seq x y z
N TYR A 1 28.00 9.14 9.03
CA TYR A 1 27.53 7.76 9.31
C TYR A 1 26.37 7.83 10.27
N ILE A 2 25.34 7.00 10.10
CA ILE A 2 24.25 6.80 11.07
C ILE A 2 24.50 5.50 11.81
N LYS A 3 24.34 5.53 13.15
CA LYS A 3 24.36 4.33 14.00
C LYS A 3 22.92 3.84 14.17
N ILE A 4 22.67 2.57 13.88
CA ILE A 4 21.39 1.90 14.11
C ILE A 4 21.59 0.78 15.12
N GLU A 5 20.79 0.79 16.18
CA GLU A 5 20.81 -0.23 17.22
C GLU A 5 19.78 -1.33 16.92
N TYR A 6 20.22 -2.57 17.05
CA TYR A 6 19.46 -3.81 16.85
C TYR A 6 19.30 -4.54 18.19
N ALA A 7 18.51 -5.62 18.20
CA ALA A 7 18.37 -6.46 19.39
C ALA A 7 19.73 -7.03 19.84
N LYS A 8 19.84 -7.35 21.14
CA LYS A 8 21.05 -7.89 21.79
C LYS A 8 22.29 -6.99 21.61
N ASN A 9 22.10 -5.68 21.70
CA ASN A 9 23.16 -4.67 21.61
C ASN A 9 23.94 -4.69 20.28
N GLY A 10 23.32 -5.20 19.21
CA GLY A 10 23.90 -5.15 17.87
C GLY A 10 23.91 -3.72 17.34
N ASN A 11 25.03 -3.27 16.78
CA ASN A 11 25.15 -1.94 16.19
C ASN A 11 25.54 -2.05 14.72
N LEU A 12 24.88 -1.28 13.86
CA LEU A 12 25.21 -1.15 12.44
C LEU A 12 25.52 0.31 12.12
N TYR A 13 26.61 0.54 11.38
CA TYR A 13 27.02 1.87 10.93
C TYR A 13 26.79 1.99 9.42
N ILE A 14 25.93 2.92 9.03
CA ILE A 14 25.58 3.14 7.61
C ILE A 14 26.21 4.46 7.13
N PRO A 15 26.96 4.46 6.02
CA PRO A 15 27.50 5.69 5.43
C PRO A 15 26.40 6.56 4.84
N ALA A 16 26.67 7.86 4.68
CA ALA A 16 25.72 8.81 4.10
C ALA A 16 25.32 8.45 2.65
N SER A 17 26.22 7.80 1.93
CA SER A 17 25.99 7.32 0.56
C SER A 17 25.00 6.15 0.46
N SER A 18 24.56 5.56 1.57
CA SER A 18 23.63 4.41 1.57
C SER A 18 22.32 4.72 2.31
N PHE A 19 21.95 6.00 2.40
CA PHE A 19 20.71 6.40 3.09
C PHE A 19 19.44 5.91 2.40
N ASP A 20 19.48 5.64 1.08
CA ASP A 20 18.35 5.11 0.32
C ASP A 20 17.89 3.71 0.82
N MET A 21 18.73 3.01 1.58
CA MET A 21 18.40 1.72 2.19
C MET A 21 17.60 1.85 3.49
N ILE A 22 17.42 3.07 4.00
CA ILE A 22 16.76 3.34 5.28
C ILE A 22 15.37 3.91 5.00
N GLN A 23 14.35 3.30 5.60
CA GLN A 23 12.99 3.82 5.57
C GLN A 23 12.43 3.89 6.99
N LYS A 24 11.61 4.92 7.24
CA LYS A 24 10.92 5.04 8.53
C LYS A 24 9.91 3.89 8.64
N TYR A 25 9.96 3.17 9.76
CA TYR A 25 8.95 2.16 10.05
C TYR A 25 7.57 2.82 10.16
N GLY A 26 6.65 2.42 9.27
CA GLY A 26 5.26 2.83 9.28
C GLY A 26 4.39 1.67 9.73
N SER A 27 3.60 1.87 10.79
CA SER A 27 2.55 0.94 11.19
C SER A 27 1.30 1.72 11.52
N SER A 28 0.15 1.22 11.04
CA SER A 28 -1.17 1.75 11.39
C SER A 28 -1.52 1.47 12.85
N GLU A 29 -0.91 0.46 13.46
CA GLU A 29 -1.04 0.15 14.88
C GLU A 29 0.09 0.77 15.70
N SER A 30 -0.22 1.37 16.86
CA SER A 30 0.78 1.97 17.78
C SER A 30 1.62 0.92 18.55
N LYS A 31 1.78 -0.30 18.03
CA LYS A 31 2.58 -1.34 18.67
C LYS A 31 4.07 -1.07 18.47
N LYS A 32 4.86 -1.28 19.52
CA LYS A 32 6.32 -1.18 19.44
C LYS A 32 6.86 -2.23 18.45
N PRO A 33 7.71 -1.84 17.48
CA PRO A 33 8.25 -2.77 16.50
C PRO A 33 9.17 -3.79 17.17
N LYS A 34 9.10 -5.04 16.70
CA LYS A 34 10.03 -6.09 17.12
C LYS A 34 11.40 -5.83 16.51
N LEU A 35 12.42 -5.69 17.34
CA LEU A 35 13.80 -5.53 16.88
C LEU A 35 14.38 -6.86 16.40
N ASN A 36 14.99 -6.85 15.21
CA ASN A 36 15.71 -8.00 14.68
C ASN A 36 17.11 -8.11 15.29
N THR A 37 17.67 -9.34 15.32
CA THR A 37 19.04 -9.60 15.76
C THR A 37 19.95 -9.71 14.54
N LEU A 38 21.07 -9.00 14.53
CA LEU A 38 22.08 -9.07 13.47
C LEU A 38 22.67 -10.48 13.36
N GLY A 39 23.00 -10.89 12.13
CA GLY A 39 23.59 -12.21 11.85
C GLY A 39 22.61 -13.40 11.90
N THR A 40 21.32 -13.16 12.15
CA THR A 40 20.29 -14.22 12.10
C THR A 40 19.59 -14.25 10.76
N SER A 41 19.09 -15.43 10.35
CA SER A 41 18.28 -15.58 9.14
C SER A 41 16.84 -15.08 9.31
N ALA A 42 16.49 -14.50 10.46
CA ALA A 42 15.11 -14.11 10.79
C ALA A 42 14.58 -13.08 9.80
N TRP A 43 15.38 -12.07 9.47
CA TRP A 43 14.99 -11.02 8.51
C TRP A 43 14.78 -11.59 7.10
N THR A 44 15.68 -12.46 6.65
CA THR A 44 15.57 -13.11 5.33
C THR A 44 14.28 -13.92 5.23
N LYS A 45 13.97 -14.74 6.24
CA LYS A 45 12.73 -15.53 6.28
C LYS A 45 11.48 -14.66 6.28
N THR A 46 11.46 -13.58 7.07
CA THR A 46 10.34 -12.63 7.08
C THR A 46 10.16 -11.98 5.70
N LYS A 47 11.26 -11.56 5.06
CA LYS A 47 11.21 -10.95 3.72
C LYS A 47 10.69 -11.92 2.66
N GLU A 48 11.13 -13.18 2.70
CA GLU A 48 10.66 -14.23 1.79
C GLU A 48 9.17 -14.51 1.97
N SER A 49 8.71 -14.66 3.22
CA SER A 49 7.30 -14.88 3.54
C SER A 49 6.40 -13.73 3.07
N VAL A 50 6.81 -12.48 3.34
CA VAL A 50 6.06 -11.29 2.88
C VAL A 50 6.07 -11.21 1.35
N LYS A 51 7.19 -11.49 0.70
CA LYS A 51 7.28 -11.49 -0.78
C LYS A 51 6.33 -12.52 -1.39
N SER A 52 6.22 -13.72 -0.79
CA SER A 52 5.29 -14.76 -1.25
C SER A 52 3.84 -14.28 -1.14
N ALA A 53 3.45 -13.76 0.03
CA ALA A 53 2.09 -13.28 0.27
C ALA A 53 1.71 -12.12 -0.69
N VAL A 54 2.63 -11.18 -0.94
CA VAL A 54 2.41 -10.11 -1.93
C VAL A 54 2.23 -10.68 -3.34
N GLY A 55 3.00 -11.71 -3.69
CA GLY A 55 2.88 -12.39 -4.98
C GLY A 55 1.53 -13.09 -5.17
N GLU A 56 1.01 -13.73 -4.12
CA GLU A 56 -0.32 -14.35 -4.12
C GLU A 56 -1.42 -13.31 -4.34
N VAL A 57 -1.41 -12.21 -3.59
CA VAL A 57 -2.38 -11.11 -3.77
C VAL A 57 -2.29 -10.50 -5.17
N ALA A 58 -1.08 -10.28 -5.68
CA ALA A 58 -0.91 -9.76 -7.03
C ALA A 58 -1.48 -10.70 -8.10
N LYS A 59 -1.29 -12.02 -7.93
CA LYS A 59 -1.85 -13.02 -8.82
C LYS A 59 -3.38 -13.02 -8.77
N GLU A 60 -3.97 -13.02 -7.58
CA GLU A 60 -5.42 -12.97 -7.39
C GLU A 60 -6.04 -11.73 -8.04
N LEU A 61 -5.39 -10.56 -7.92
CA LEU A 61 -5.84 -9.33 -8.57
C LEU A 61 -5.83 -9.46 -10.10
N VAL A 62 -4.74 -9.99 -10.68
CA VAL A 62 -4.66 -10.20 -12.13
C VAL A 62 -5.75 -11.15 -12.60
N GLU A 63 -5.98 -12.26 -11.89
CA GLU A 63 -7.05 -13.21 -12.21
C GLU A 63 -8.44 -12.56 -12.12
N LEU A 64 -8.70 -11.75 -11.08
CA LEU A 64 -9.95 -11.01 -10.92
C LEU A 64 -10.20 -10.03 -12.08
N TYR A 65 -9.19 -9.28 -12.50
CA TYR A 65 -9.32 -8.36 -13.63
C TYR A 65 -9.53 -9.10 -14.96
N ALA A 66 -8.83 -10.21 -15.17
CA ALA A 66 -9.04 -11.04 -16.35
C ALA A 66 -10.47 -11.63 -16.41
N LEU A 67 -11.04 -12.02 -15.26
CA LEU A 67 -12.44 -12.44 -15.19
C LEU A 67 -13.40 -11.28 -15.50
N ARG A 68 -13.16 -10.10 -14.91
CA ARG A 68 -13.98 -8.90 -15.14
C ARG A 68 -13.96 -8.41 -16.59
N GLU A 69 -12.84 -8.55 -17.30
CA GLU A 69 -12.75 -8.18 -18.71
C GLU A 69 -13.48 -9.18 -19.63
N ARG A 70 -13.54 -10.46 -19.24
CA ARG A 70 -14.21 -11.50 -20.05
C ARG A 70 -15.73 -11.46 -19.90
N ASP A 71 -16.21 -11.08 -18.72
CA ASP A 71 -17.63 -10.98 -18.46
C ASP A 71 -18.18 -9.66 -18.99
N ASN A 72 -19.23 -9.73 -19.81
CA ASN A 72 -19.96 -8.54 -20.20
C ASN A 72 -20.82 -8.08 -19.01
N GLY A 73 -20.40 -6.98 -18.37
CA GLY A 73 -21.18 -6.33 -17.32
C GLY A 73 -22.41 -5.60 -17.86
N PHE A 74 -23.17 -4.99 -16.96
CA PHE A 74 -24.25 -4.08 -17.33
C PHE A 74 -23.67 -2.68 -17.61
N VAL A 75 -23.92 -2.16 -18.81
CA VAL A 75 -23.54 -0.80 -19.19
C VAL A 75 -24.70 0.13 -18.87
N PHE A 76 -24.50 1.03 -17.89
CA PHE A 76 -25.49 2.06 -17.58
C PHE A 76 -25.67 3.01 -18.76
N GLY A 77 -26.92 3.50 -18.93
CA GLY A 77 -27.23 4.50 -19.94
C GLY A 77 -26.60 5.85 -19.63
N LYS A 78 -26.73 6.79 -20.57
CA LYS A 78 -26.33 8.18 -20.33
C LYS A 78 -27.22 8.82 -19.27
N ASP A 79 -26.68 9.81 -18.59
CA ASP A 79 -27.42 10.60 -17.60
C ASP A 79 -28.68 11.20 -18.19
N THR A 80 -29.71 11.24 -17.34
CA THR A 80 -31.01 11.83 -17.68
C THR A 80 -31.10 13.25 -17.14
N ILE A 81 -32.11 14.01 -17.57
CA ILE A 81 -32.35 15.36 -17.03
C ILE A 81 -32.54 15.31 -15.50
N TRP A 82 -33.22 14.29 -15.01
CA TRP A 82 -33.46 14.09 -13.58
C TRP A 82 -32.17 13.90 -12.76
N GLN A 83 -31.14 13.28 -13.34
CA GLN A 83 -29.83 13.11 -12.68
C GLN A 83 -29.19 14.48 -12.39
N LYS A 84 -29.25 15.41 -13.35
CA LYS A 84 -28.74 16.77 -13.18
C LYS A 84 -29.51 17.56 -12.14
N GLU A 85 -30.84 17.47 -12.16
CA GLU A 85 -31.70 18.12 -11.16
C GLU A 85 -31.39 17.61 -9.74
N PHE A 86 -31.09 16.31 -9.61
CA PHE A 86 -30.67 15.71 -8.34
C PHE A 86 -29.30 16.23 -7.89
N GLU A 87 -28.32 16.31 -8.79
CA GLU A 87 -26.99 16.88 -8.51
C GLU A 87 -27.06 18.35 -8.10
N GLU A 88 -27.87 19.16 -8.79
CA GLU A 88 -28.08 20.58 -8.48
C GLU A 88 -28.80 20.82 -7.14
N THR A 89 -29.48 19.80 -6.61
CA THR A 89 -30.11 19.88 -5.27
C THR A 89 -29.07 19.85 -4.15
N PHE A 90 -27.84 19.38 -4.42
CA PHE A 90 -26.78 19.36 -3.42
C PHE A 90 -26.16 20.77 -3.28
N PRO A 91 -26.25 21.41 -2.11
CA PRO A 91 -25.96 22.84 -1.95
C PRO A 91 -24.46 23.16 -1.81
N TYR A 92 -23.58 22.29 -2.29
CA TYR A 92 -22.13 22.43 -2.17
C TYR A 92 -21.46 22.25 -3.53
N GLU A 93 -20.47 23.10 -3.81
CA GLU A 93 -19.60 22.92 -4.96
C GLU A 93 -18.66 21.75 -4.72
N GLU A 94 -18.47 20.94 -5.76
CA GLU A 94 -17.53 19.85 -5.72
C GLU A 94 -16.10 20.38 -5.55
N THR A 95 -15.34 19.71 -4.70
CA THR A 95 -13.90 19.95 -4.63
C THR A 95 -13.23 19.30 -5.83
N ARG A 96 -12.09 19.83 -6.26
CA ARG A 96 -11.29 19.23 -7.35
C ARG A 96 -11.05 17.72 -7.19
N GLY A 97 -10.87 17.23 -5.97
CA GLY A 97 -10.67 15.80 -5.71
C GLY A 97 -11.96 14.97 -5.84
N GLN A 98 -13.13 15.59 -5.75
CA GLN A 98 -14.42 14.95 -6.01
C GLN A 98 -14.74 14.94 -7.51
N GLU A 99 -14.40 16.01 -8.24
CA GLU A 99 -14.54 16.06 -9.70
C GLU A 99 -13.66 15.02 -10.43
N GLU A 100 -12.48 14.71 -9.86
CA GLU A 100 -11.52 13.74 -10.42
C GLU A 100 -11.84 12.27 -10.04
N ALA A 101 -12.76 12.02 -9.10
CA ALA A 101 -13.03 10.70 -8.52
C ALA A 101 -14.07 9.88 -9.31
#